data_AF-A0A7X6ZHB6-F1
#
_entry.id   AF-A0A7X6ZHB6-F1
#
_cell.length_a   1.000
_cell.length_b   1.000
_cell.length_c   1.000
_cell.angle_alpha   90.00
_cell.angle_beta   90.00
_cell.angle_gamma   90.00
#
_symmetry.space_group_name_H-M   'P 1'
#
loop_
_entity.id
_entity.type
_entity.pdbx_description
1 polymer ?
#
loop_
_entity_poly.entity_id
_entity_poly.type
_entity_poly.pdbx_seq_one_letter_code
_entity_poly.pdbx_strand_id
1 'polypeptide(L)' 'MIDENFLQYASYVICDRAIPTLEDGFKPVQRRILHSLHEKDDGRFIKVANVV' A
#
# COMPACT_ATOMS: atom_id res chain seq x y z
N MET A 1 5.41 18.22 -22.41
CA MET A 1 4.44 17.11 -22.38
C MET A 1 5.07 15.83 -21.84
N ILE A 2 6.13 15.25 -22.42
CA ILE A 2 6.78 14.04 -21.86
C ILE A 2 7.36 14.28 -20.45
N ASP A 3 8.05 15.41 -20.24
CA ASP A 3 8.71 15.69 -18.95
C ASP A 3 7.73 15.85 -17.79
N GLU A 4 6.57 16.48 -18.02
CA GLU A 4 5.53 16.62 -16.99
C GLU A 4 4.91 15.27 -16.64
N ASN A 5 4.57 14.46 -17.64
CA ASN A 5 4.02 13.13 -17.42
C ASN A 5 5.03 12.22 -16.68
N PHE A 6 6.31 12.30 -17.04
CA PHE A 6 7.37 11.58 -16.36
C PHE A 6 7.53 12.06 -14.91
N LEU A 7 7.53 13.37 -14.68
CA LEU A 7 7.66 13.95 -13.34
C LEU A 7 6.49 13.56 -12.42
N GLN A 8 5.26 13.56 -12.94
CA GLN A 8 4.08 13.12 -12.17
C GLN A 8 4.13 11.64 -11.83
N TYR A 9 4.53 10.80 -12.79
CA TYR A 9 4.71 9.37 -12.54
C TYR A 9 5.82 9.10 -11.51
N ALA A 10 6.96 9.77 -11.66
CA ALA A 10 8.10 9.64 -10.75
C ALA A 10 7.70 10.06 -9.32
N SER A 11 7.03 11.21 -9.17
CA SER A 11 6.55 11.70 -7.87
C SER A 11 5.61 10.71 -7.21
N TYR A 12 4.59 10.21 -7.94
CA TYR A 12 3.64 9.23 -7.42
C TYR A 12 4.31 7.91 -7.02
N VAL A 13 5.26 7.42 -7.82
CA VAL A 13 5.98 6.18 -7.51
C VAL A 13 6.83 6.33 -6.26
N ILE A 14 7.54 7.46 -6.12
CA ILE A 14 8.45 7.68 -5.00
C ILE A 14 7.67 7.85 -3.70
N CYS A 15 6.72 8.79 -3.66
CA CYS A 15 6.03 9.16 -2.43
C CYS A 15 4.93 8.17 -2.03
N ASP A 16 4.13 7.70 -3.00
CA ASP A 16 2.87 6.99 -2.70
C ASP A 16 2.92 5.49 -3.00
N ARG A 17 4.11 4.95 -3.30
CA ARG A 17 4.26 3.52 -3.61
C ARG A 17 5.55 2.90 -3.11
N ALA A 18 6.69 3.49 -3.41
CA ALA A 18 7.98 2.82 -3.28
C ALA A 18 8.61 2.98 -1.88
N ILE A 19 8.57 4.21 -1.32
CA ILE A 19 9.21 4.53 -0.05
C ILE A 19 8.21 4.35 1.10
N PRO A 20 8.61 3.67 2.20
CA PRO A 20 7.77 3.57 3.39
C PRO A 20 7.68 4.90 4.14
N THR A 21 6.58 5.11 4.86
CA THR A 21 6.43 6.25 5.77
C THR A 21 7.26 6.06 7.02
N LEU A 22 7.78 7.15 7.59
CA LEU A 22 8.65 7.11 8.78
C LEU A 22 7.91 6.65 10.05
N GLU A 23 6.61 6.97 10.15
CA GLU A 23 5.80 6.73 11.34
C GLU A 23 5.65 5.24 11.68
N ASP A 24 5.50 4.39 10.66
CA ASP A 24 5.22 2.96 10.81
C ASP A 24 6.18 2.06 10.01
N GLY A 25 6.99 2.63 9.11
CA GLY A 25 7.93 1.88 8.25
C GLY A 25 7.26 1.06 7.15
N PHE A 26 5.95 1.20 6.91
CA PHE A 26 5.23 0.39 5.92
C PHE A 26 5.05 1.10 4.58
N LYS A 27 5.12 0.31 3.50
CA LYS A 27 4.71 0.77 2.18
C LYS A 27 3.19 0.84 2.09
N PRO A 28 2.62 1.71 1.22
CA PRO A 28 1.17 1.88 1.13
C PRO A 28 0.37 0.60 0.85
N VAL A 29 0.91 -0.35 0.09
CA VAL A 29 0.27 -1.66 -0.15
C VAL A 29 0.18 -2.49 1.13
N GLN A 30 1.24 -2.50 1.93
CA GLN A 30 1.29 -3.29 3.17
C GLN A 30 0.29 -2.77 4.19
N ARG A 31 0.19 -1.44 4.33
CA ARG A 31 -0.79 -0.80 5.23
C ARG A 31 -2.23 -1.19 4.88
N ARG A 32 -2.57 -1.20 3.58
CA ARG A 32 -3.90 -1.62 3.12
C ARG A 32 -4.19 -3.08 3.44
N ILE A 33 -3.22 -3.98 3.24
CA ILE A 33 -3.39 -5.40 3.57
C ILE A 33 -3.61 -5.58 5.07
N LEU A 34 -2.81 -4.91 5.91
CA LEU A 34 -2.95 -4.98 7.37
C LEU A 34 -4.28 -4.42 7.85
N HIS A 35 -4.75 -3.32 7.25
CA HIS A 35 -6.07 -2.76 7.53
C HIS A 35 -7.19 -3.75 7.18
N SER A 36 -7.18 -4.32 5.97
CA SER A 36 -8.17 -5.31 5.54
C SER A 36 -8.15 -6.57 6.42
N LEU A 37 -6.97 -6.99 6.88
CA LEU A 37 -6.84 -8.12 7.80
C LEU A 37 -7.43 -7.80 9.17
N HIS A 38 -7.19 -6.59 9.68
CA HIS A 38 -7.75 -6.16 10.96
C HIS A 38 -9.28 -6.06 10.94
N GLU A 39 -9.85 -5.52 9.86
CA GLU A 39 -11.31 -5.39 9.71
C GLU A 39 -12.01 -6.76 9.56
N LYS A 40 -11.32 -7.76 9.01
CA LYS A 40 -11.89 -9.10 8.79
C LYS A 40 -11.52 -10.11 9.87
N ASP A 41 -10.78 -9.72 10.90
CA ASP A 41 -10.32 -10.64 11.93
C ASP A 41 -11.50 -11.21 12.75
N ASP A 42 -11.75 -12.51 12.59
CA ASP A 42 -12.75 -13.29 13.33
C ASP A 42 -12.10 -14.30 14.29
N GLY A 43 -10.79 -14.19 14.52
CA GLY A 43 -10.00 -15.11 15.33
C GLY A 43 -9.73 -16.46 14.67
N ARG A 44 -10.14 -16.67 13.41
CA ARG A 44 -9.86 -17.87 12.63
C ARG A 44 -9.01 -17.54 11.42
N PHE A 45 -8.40 -18.57 10.83
CA PHE A 45 -7.65 -18.38 9.59
C PHE A 45 -8.60 -18.12 8.42
N ILE A 46 -8.38 -16.99 7.74
CA ILE A 46 -9.15 -16.56 6.58
C ILE A 46 -8.39 -16.92 5.30
N LYS A 47 -9.11 -17.37 4.27
CA LYS A 47 -8.49 -17.65 2.96
C LYS A 47 -7.90 -16.37 2.37
N VAL A 48 -6.64 -16.42 1.94
CA VAL A 48 -5.92 -15.26 1.35
C VAL A 48 -6.68 -14.63 0.18
N ALA A 49 -7.40 -15.43 -0.61
CA ALA A 49 -8.24 -14.93 -1.71
C ALA A 49 -9.38 -14.00 -1.27
N ASN A 50 -9.73 -13.97 0.02
CA ASN A 50 -10.75 -13.08 0.58
C ASN A 50 -10.16 -11.76 1.12
N VAL A 51 -8.83 -11.64 1.15
CA VAL A 51 -8.05 -10.50 1.66
C VAL A 51 -7.44 -9.67 0.52
N VAL A 52 -7.09 -10.32 -0.60
CA VAL A 52 -6.57 -9.70 -1.82
C VAL A 52 -7.68 -9.06 -2.64
#